data_AF-A0A2M8QWH9-F1
#
_entry.id   AF-A0A2M8QWH9-F1
#
_cell.length_a   1.000
_cell.length_b   1.000
_cell.length_c   1.000
_cell.angle_alpha   90.00
_cell.angle_beta   90.00
_cell.angle_gamma   90.00
#
_symmetry.space_group_name_H-M   'P 1'
#
loop_
_entity.id
_entity.type
_entity.pdbx_description
1 polymer ?
#
loop_
_entity_poly.entity_id
_entity_poly.type
_entity_poly.pdbx_seq_one_letter_code
_entity_poly.pdbx_strand_id
1 'polypeptide(L)' 'WWARLDEAGCRFVTRLKKNTPFNVVAENHVSKSSNVVGDRIGPLPARLANSRKNPLQVPVREIRVIIENG' A
#
# COMPACT_ATOMS: atom_id res chain seq x y z
N TRP A 1 16.23 -3.36 -6.33
CA TRP A 1 16.19 -3.79 -4.92
C TRP A 1 14.78 -4.26 -4.55
N TRP A 2 13.76 -3.39 -4.51
CA TRP A 2 12.36 -3.80 -4.21
C TRP A 2 11.86 -5.00 -5.04
N ALA A 3 12.00 -4.96 -6.36
CA ALA A 3 11.61 -6.07 -7.24
C ALA A 3 12.30 -7.40 -6.90
N ARG A 4 13.56 -7.39 -6.43
CA ARG A 4 14.27 -8.63 -6.05
C ARG A 4 13.72 -9.24 -4.77
N LEU A 5 13.30 -8.39 -3.82
CA LEU A 5 12.71 -8.88 -2.59
C LEU A 5 11.28 -9.40 -2.83
N ASP A 6 10.54 -8.76 -3.74
CA ASP A 6 9.24 -9.25 -4.22
C ASP A 6 9.38 -10.62 -4.92
N GLU A 7 10.36 -10.75 -5.81
CA GLU A 7 10.73 -12.02 -6.48
C GLU A 7 11.13 -13.11 -5.47
N ALA A 8 11.77 -12.74 -4.36
CA ALA A 8 12.09 -13.65 -3.26
C ALA A 8 10.88 -14.00 -2.36
N GLY A 9 9.67 -13.55 -2.69
CA GLY A 9 8.45 -13.81 -1.93
C GLY A 9 8.38 -13.07 -0.58
N CYS A 10 9.19 -12.03 -0.38
CA CYS A 10 9.18 -11.26 0.86
C CYS A 10 7.93 -10.36 0.94
N ARG A 11 7.44 -10.14 2.17
CA ARG A 11 6.30 -9.25 2.44
C ARG A 11 6.79 -7.94 3.06
N PHE A 12 6.58 -6.80 2.40
CA PHE A 12 6.90 -5.48 2.97
C PHE A 12 5.67 -4.85 3.60
N VAL A 13 5.84 -4.35 4.81
CA VAL A 13 4.85 -3.50 5.48
C VAL A 13 5.51 -2.16 5.72
N THR A 14 4.95 -1.11 5.13
CA THR A 14 5.48 0.24 5.26
C THR A 14 4.36 1.26 5.31
N ARG A 15 4.61 2.40 5.95
CA ARG A 15 3.68 3.52 5.96
C ARG A 15 3.75 4.23 4.62
N LEU A 16 2.63 4.32 3.93
CA LEU A 16 2.51 5.15 2.73
C LEU A 16 2.56 6.64 3.11
N LYS A 17 3.34 7.45 2.38
CA LYS A 17 3.36 8.90 2.63
C LYS A 17 1.99 9.49 2.29
N LYS A 18 1.50 10.42 3.12
CA LYS A 18 0.19 11.09 3.00
C LYS A 18 -0.15 11.55 1.57
N ASN A 19 0.83 12.12 0.86
CA ASN A 19 0.64 12.68 -0.48
C ASN A 19 0.99 11.68 -1.60
N THR A 20 0.99 10.38 -1.32
CA THR A 20 1.18 9.36 -2.36
C THR A 20 -0.19 8.96 -2.88
N PRO A 21 -0.52 9.26 -4.15
CA PRO A 21 -1.78 8.81 -4.71
C PRO A 21 -1.81 7.28 -4.74
N PHE A 22 -2.96 6.71 -4.37
CA PHE A 22 -3.18 5.27 -4.40
C PHE A 22 -4.45 5.00 -5.21
N ASN A 23 -4.29 4.34 -6.36
CA ASN A 23 -5.42 4.05 -7.23
C ASN A 23 -6.12 2.78 -6.75
N VAL A 24 -7.32 2.91 -6.20
CA VAL A 24 -8.07 1.79 -5.63
C VAL A 24 -8.74 1.00 -6.76
N VAL A 25 -8.45 -0.29 -6.83
CA VAL A 25 -9.03 -1.23 -7.80
C VAL A 25 -10.05 -2.16 -7.13
N ALA A 26 -9.85 -2.47 -5.85
CA ALA A 26 -10.81 -3.23 -5.06
C ALA A 26 -10.77 -2.79 -3.58
N GLU A 27 -11.88 -2.99 -2.88
CA GLU A 27 -11.99 -2.79 -1.44
C GLU A 27 -12.44 -4.08 -0.78
N ASN A 28 -11.80 -4.44 0.32
CA ASN A 28 -12.19 -5.59 1.13
C ASN A 28 -13.13 -5.14 2.25
N HIS A 29 -13.97 -6.07 2.70
CA HIS A 29 -14.83 -5.83 3.85
C HIS A 29 -13.98 -5.63 5.12
N VAL A 30 -14.28 -4.56 5.85
CA VAL A 30 -13.62 -4.23 7.12
C VAL A 30 -14.64 -4.36 8.25
N SER A 31 -14.26 -5.07 9.32
CA SER A 31 -15.10 -5.14 10.51
C SER A 31 -15.21 -3.79 11.20
N LYS A 32 -16.44 -3.37 11.52
CA LYS A 32 -16.73 -2.16 12.29
C LYS A 32 -16.17 -2.19 13.72
N SER A 33 -15.86 -3.37 14.24
CA SER A 33 -15.31 -3.55 15.59
C SER A 33 -13.78 -3.47 15.65
N SER A 34 -13.11 -3.05 14.57
CA SER A 34 -11.65 -3.02 14.47
C SER A 34 -11.11 -1.60 14.32
N ASN A 35 -9.83 -1.41 14.66
CA ASN A 35 -9.13 -0.15 14.41
C ASN A 35 -8.76 0.06 12.93
N VAL A 36 -9.06 -0.92 12.06
CA VAL A 36 -8.92 -0.80 10.62
C VAL A 36 -10.15 -0.06 10.11
N VAL A 37 -9.92 1.02 9.36
CA VAL A 37 -10.97 1.85 8.76
C VAL A 37 -10.99 1.76 7.23
N GLY A 38 -10.04 1.03 6.66
CA GLY A 38 -10.00 0.78 5.24
C GLY A 38 -9.03 -0.33 4.89
N ASP A 39 -9.44 -1.16 3.95
CA ASP A 39 -8.64 -2.22 3.38
C ASP A 39 -8.86 -2.21 1.87
N ARG A 40 -7.85 -1.76 1.15
CA ARG A 40 -7.96 -1.44 -0.28
C ARG A 40 -6.83 -2.10 -1.03
N ILE A 41 -7.10 -2.51 -2.26
CA ILE A 41 -6.13 -3.11 -3.16
C ILE A 41 -5.97 -2.19 -4.35
N GLY A 42 -4.72 -1.98 -4.76
CA GLY A 42 -4.39 -1.06 -5.84
C GLY A 42 -2.90 -1.05 -6.16
N PRO A 43 -2.50 -0.64 -7.38
CA PRO A 43 -1.10 -0.46 -7.70
C PRO A 43 -0.55 0.81 -7.03
N LEU A 44 0.74 0.79 -6.71
CA LEU A 44 1.48 2.01 -6.40
C LEU A 44 1.64 2.87 -7.65
N PRO A 45 1.87 4.19 -7.51
CA PRO A 45 2.18 5.05 -8.65
C PRO A 45 3.30 4.48 -9.50
N ALA A 46 3.16 4.56 -10.83
CA ALA A 46 4.19 4.12 -11.78
C ALA A 46 5.53 4.86 -11.62
N ARG A 47 5.50 5.98 -10.88
CA ARG A 47 6.60 6.91 -10.71
C ARG A 47 6.85 7.15 -9.22
N LEU A 48 8.10 7.00 -8.78
CA LEU A 48 8.54 7.31 -7.43
C LEU A 48 9.27 8.66 -7.38
N ALA A 49 9.41 9.24 -6.19
CA ALA A 49 10.13 10.51 -6.03
C ALA A 49 11.62 10.39 -6.38
N ASN A 50 12.28 9.33 -5.87
CA ASN A 50 13.72 9.09 -6.08
C ASN A 50 14.04 8.35 -7.40
N SER A 51 13.03 7.80 -8.08
CA SER A 51 13.19 7.09 -9.35
C SER A 51 11.97 7.36 -10.21
N ARG A 52 12.19 7.87 -11.43
CA ARG A 52 11.09 8.18 -12.38
C ARG A 52 10.36 6.91 -12.85
N LYS A 53 10.87 5.71 -12.52
CA LYS A 53 10.26 4.39 -12.75
C LYS A 53 10.09 3.64 -11.43
N ASN A 54 8.88 3.16 -11.15
CA ASN A 54 8.61 2.25 -10.04
C ASN A 54 8.89 0.80 -10.48
N PRO A 55 9.85 0.10 -9.85
CA PRO A 55 10.15 -1.30 -10.18
C PRO A 55 9.09 -2.29 -9.66
N LEU A 56 8.21 -1.86 -8.75
CA LEU A 56 7.13 -2.67 -8.18
C LEU A 56 5.80 -2.24 -8.81
N GLN A 57 5.43 -2.91 -9.89
CA GLN A 57 4.20 -2.66 -10.66
C GLN A 57 3.21 -3.81 -10.48
N VAL A 58 3.01 -4.21 -9.24
CA VAL A 58 2.04 -5.23 -8.84
C VAL A 58 0.97 -4.61 -7.93
N PRO A 59 -0.25 -5.20 -7.87
CA PRO A 59 -1.24 -4.78 -6.89
C PRO A 59 -0.71 -4.95 -5.47
N VAL A 60 -0.83 -3.90 -4.66
CA VAL A 60 -0.52 -3.93 -3.23
C VAL A 60 -1.78 -3.68 -2.41
N ARG A 61 -1.69 -3.89 -1.10
CA ARG A 61 -2.80 -3.67 -0.16
C ARG A 61 -2.51 -2.46 0.72
N GLU A 62 -3.37 -1.44 0.67
CA GLU A 62 -3.38 -0.31 1.59
C GLU A 62 -4.30 -0.64 2.76
N ILE A 63 -3.74 -0.64 3.97
CA ILE A 63 -4.50 -0.73 5.21
C ILE A 63 -4.49 0.63 5.89
N ARG A 64 -5.67 1.20 6.10
CA ARG A 64 -5.86 2.42 6.87
C ARG A 64 -6.28 2.04 8.28
N VAL A 65 -5.56 2.56 9.26
CA VAL A 65 -5.81 2.32 10.67
C VAL A 65 -5.99 3.65 11.39
N ILE A 66 -6.84 3.67 12.41
CA ILE A 66 -6.83 4.71 13.43
C ILE A 66 -5.86 4.26 14.51
N ILE A 67 -4.93 5.14 14.90
CA ILE A 67 -4.06 4.96 16.06
C ILE A 67 -4.61 5.78 17.23
N GLU A 68 -4.20 5.46 18.45
CA GLU A 68 -4.71 6.10 19.68
C GLU A 68 -4.63 7.63 19.66
N ASN A 69 -3.63 8.20 18.98
CA ASN A 69 -3.40 9.64 18.92
C ASN A 69 -4.04 10.34 17.70
N GLY A 70 -4.81 9.63 16.87
CA GLY A 70 -5.35 10.13 15.60
C GLY A 70 -4.39 9.97 14.43
#